data_AF-A0A3S1YMR3-F1
#
_entry.id   AF-A0A3S1YMR3-F1
#
_cell.length_a   1.000
_cell.length_b   1.000
_cell.length_c   1.000
_cell.angle_alpha   90.00
_cell.angle_beta   90.00
_cell.angle_gamma   90.00
#
_symmetry.space_group_name_H-M   'P 1'
#
loop_
_entity.id
_entity.type
_entity.pdbx_description
1 polymer ?
#
loop_
_entity_poly.entity_id
_entity_poly.type
_entity_poly.pdbx_seq_one_letter_code
_entity_poly.pdbx_strand_id
1 'polypeptide(L)'
;VFGGAQAAAVVAQSIKMGFAGEIWPVHPTKDEVAGRKAYRSVADLPGAPDAAFVGVNRHLTIEVIKALAERGAGGAVCFAAGFLETEAYDEDGERLQAELVAAAGQMPIIGPNCYGLINYADGALLWPDQHGGIRLAEGGKGVAIITQSSNIAINMTMQKRGLPIAFLMTAGNQAQTGLSEMALGLIEDERVTSLGLH
;
A
#
# COMPACT_ATOMS: atom_id res chain seq x y z
N VAL A 1 -4.43 -8.84 -1.09
CA VAL A 1 -3.38 -8.61 -0.06
C VAL A 1 -2.47 -9.83 -0.03
N PHE A 2 -1.18 -9.69 -0.33
CA PHE A 2 -0.25 -10.80 -0.55
C PHE A 2 0.82 -10.83 0.54
N GLY A 3 1.08 -12.00 1.13
CA GLY A 3 2.22 -12.19 2.04
C GLY A 3 1.88 -12.83 3.38
N GLY A 4 2.82 -12.71 4.33
CA GLY A 4 2.77 -13.36 5.65
C GLY A 4 2.15 -12.49 6.76
N ALA A 5 2.95 -12.17 7.77
CA ALA A 5 2.48 -11.44 8.96
C ALA A 5 2.02 -10.00 8.63
N GLN A 6 2.76 -9.30 7.77
CA GLN A 6 2.44 -7.94 7.33
C GLN A 6 1.13 -7.91 6.55
N ALA A 7 0.90 -8.89 5.68
CA ALA A 7 -0.37 -9.05 4.98
C ALA A 7 -1.52 -9.30 5.95
N ALA A 8 -1.31 -10.12 7.01
CA ALA A 8 -2.32 -10.32 8.03
C ALA A 8 -2.64 -9.02 8.80
N ALA A 9 -1.63 -8.18 9.06
CA ALA A 9 -1.82 -6.87 9.68
C ALA A 9 -2.65 -5.94 8.77
N VAL A 10 -2.36 -5.87 7.47
CA VAL A 10 -3.15 -5.11 6.48
C VAL A 10 -4.64 -5.50 6.54
N VAL A 11 -4.93 -6.81 6.51
CA VAL A 11 -6.30 -7.32 6.58
C VAL A 11 -6.95 -6.92 7.91
N ALA A 12 -6.26 -7.12 9.03
CA ALA A 12 -6.77 -6.81 10.35
C ALA A 12 -7.03 -5.29 10.54
N GLN A 13 -6.14 -4.42 10.06
CA GLN A 13 -6.31 -2.97 10.17
C GLN A 13 -7.45 -2.47 9.29
N SER A 14 -7.60 -2.98 8.07
CA SER A 14 -8.75 -2.65 7.21
C SER A 14 -10.08 -3.07 7.86
N ILE A 15 -10.14 -4.26 8.46
CA ILE A 15 -11.31 -4.72 9.23
C ILE A 15 -11.58 -3.80 10.43
N LYS A 16 -10.54 -3.48 11.21
CA LYS A 16 -10.63 -2.59 12.38
C LYS A 16 -11.10 -1.19 12.00
N MET A 17 -10.74 -0.70 10.82
CA MET A 17 -11.17 0.59 10.28
C MET A 17 -12.56 0.54 9.64
N GLY A 18 -13.20 -0.64 9.58
CA GLY A 18 -14.53 -0.80 9.01
C GLY A 18 -14.56 -0.66 7.49
N PHE A 19 -13.52 -1.12 6.78
CA PHE A 19 -13.56 -1.21 5.33
C PHE A 19 -14.76 -2.04 4.87
N ALA A 20 -15.61 -1.46 4.03
CA ALA A 20 -16.84 -2.10 3.56
C ALA A 20 -16.63 -2.99 2.33
N GLY A 21 -15.52 -2.82 1.62
CA GLY A 21 -15.18 -3.61 0.44
C GLY A 21 -14.72 -5.03 0.77
N GLU A 22 -14.57 -5.83 -0.28
CA GLU A 22 -14.02 -7.18 -0.14
C GLU A 22 -12.51 -7.13 0.09
N ILE A 23 -12.01 -8.04 0.93
CA ILE A 23 -10.58 -8.22 1.16
C ILE A 23 -10.24 -9.64 0.75
N TRP A 24 -9.34 -9.78 -0.22
CA TRP A 24 -8.86 -11.07 -0.70
C TRP A 24 -7.38 -11.28 -0.31
N PRO A 25 -7.12 -11.95 0.84
CA PRO A 25 -5.78 -12.38 1.19
C PRO A 25 -5.28 -13.47 0.24
N VAL A 26 -3.99 -13.45 -0.07
CA VAL A 26 -3.32 -14.47 -0.87
C VAL A 26 -2.15 -15.04 -0.08
N HIS A 27 -2.19 -16.35 0.13
CA HIS A 27 -1.15 -17.09 0.85
C HIS A 27 -1.05 -18.52 0.30
N PRO A 28 0.15 -19.05 0.02
CA PRO A 28 0.31 -20.34 -0.66
C PRO A 28 -0.22 -21.52 0.16
N THR A 29 -0.13 -21.47 1.50
CA THR A 29 -0.47 -22.61 2.38
C THR A 29 -1.66 -22.39 3.33
N LYS A 30 -2.06 -21.17 3.65
CA LYS A 30 -3.12 -20.91 4.63
C LYS A 30 -4.49 -20.93 3.95
N ASP A 31 -5.50 -21.46 4.65
CA ASP A 31 -6.89 -21.39 4.22
C ASP A 31 -7.55 -20.05 4.58
N GLU A 32 -7.06 -19.40 5.64
CA GLU A 32 -7.54 -18.10 6.11
C GLU A 32 -6.41 -17.18 6.58
N VAL A 33 -6.62 -15.87 6.43
CA VAL A 33 -5.76 -14.82 6.96
C VAL A 33 -6.64 -13.78 7.65
N ALA A 34 -6.42 -13.58 8.96
CA ALA A 34 -7.19 -12.66 9.80
C ALA A 34 -8.72 -12.82 9.65
N GLY A 35 -9.20 -14.07 9.61
CA GLY A 35 -10.63 -14.41 9.51
C GLY A 35 -11.25 -14.20 8.12
N ARG A 36 -10.42 -13.99 7.08
CA ARG A 36 -10.85 -13.94 5.68
C ARG A 36 -10.29 -15.14 4.92
N LYS A 37 -11.12 -15.76 4.08
CA LYS A 37 -10.72 -16.83 3.16
C LYS A 37 -9.51 -16.39 2.34
N ALA A 38 -8.46 -17.20 2.34
CA ALA A 38 -7.26 -16.96 1.56
C ALA A 38 -7.31 -17.68 0.21
N TYR A 39 -6.70 -17.05 -0.79
CA TYR A 39 -6.49 -17.59 -2.13
C TYR A 39 -5.03 -18.03 -2.27
N ARG A 40 -4.74 -18.96 -3.19
CA ARG A 40 -3.39 -19.54 -3.30
C ARG A 40 -2.48 -18.71 -4.18
N SER A 41 -3.04 -18.07 -5.20
CA SER A 41 -2.30 -17.26 -6.17
C SER A 41 -3.13 -16.08 -6.68
N VAL A 42 -2.49 -15.20 -7.46
CA VAL A 42 -3.18 -14.12 -8.18
C VAL A 42 -4.26 -14.70 -9.09
N ALA A 43 -4.04 -15.85 -9.74
CA ALA A 43 -4.98 -16.46 -10.69
C ALA A 43 -6.28 -16.94 -10.02
N ASP A 44 -6.21 -17.31 -8.74
CA ASP A 44 -7.37 -17.82 -7.99
C ASP A 44 -8.30 -16.71 -7.50
N LEU A 45 -7.90 -15.43 -7.61
CA LEU A 45 -8.73 -14.32 -7.15
C LEU A 45 -10.04 -14.22 -7.96
N PRO A 46 -11.17 -13.86 -7.32
CA PRO A 46 -12.48 -13.76 -7.98
C PRO A 46 -12.53 -12.77 -9.16
N GLY A 47 -11.65 -11.77 -9.14
CA GLY A 47 -11.50 -10.78 -10.21
C GLY A 47 -10.19 -10.02 -10.08
N ALA A 48 -10.03 -8.98 -10.90
CA ALA A 48 -8.93 -8.03 -10.76
C ALA A 48 -9.20 -7.13 -9.54
N PRO A 49 -8.28 -7.04 -8.56
CA PRO A 49 -8.44 -6.11 -7.45
C PRO A 49 -8.30 -4.67 -7.92
N ASP A 50 -9.07 -3.76 -7.31
CA ASP A 50 -8.94 -2.31 -7.47
C ASP A 50 -7.63 -1.79 -6.88
N ALA A 51 -7.19 -2.36 -5.76
CA ALA A 51 -5.90 -2.10 -5.16
C ALA A 51 -5.31 -3.33 -4.47
N ALA A 52 -3.99 -3.48 -4.54
CA ALA A 52 -3.26 -4.56 -3.91
C ALA A 52 -2.22 -4.05 -2.90
N PHE A 53 -1.97 -4.85 -1.86
CA PHE A 53 -0.78 -4.73 -1.02
C PHE A 53 0.08 -5.97 -1.21
N VAL A 54 1.36 -5.79 -1.56
CA VAL A 54 2.32 -6.86 -1.86
C VAL A 54 3.43 -6.87 -0.82
N GLY A 55 3.28 -7.73 0.19
CA GLY A 55 4.20 -7.92 1.32
C GLY A 55 4.93 -9.27 1.29
N VAL A 56 5.57 -9.57 0.17
CA VAL A 56 6.43 -10.75 -0.05
C VAL A 56 7.87 -10.31 -0.27
N ASN A 57 8.81 -11.25 -0.50
CA ASN A 57 10.19 -10.88 -0.81
C ASN A 57 10.29 -10.18 -2.19
N ARG A 58 11.37 -9.42 -2.40
CA ARG A 58 11.58 -8.60 -3.62
C ARG A 58 11.43 -9.34 -4.94
N HIS A 59 11.86 -10.59 -5.04
CA HIS A 59 11.76 -11.38 -6.27
C HIS A 59 10.30 -11.78 -6.56
N LEU A 60 9.63 -12.32 -5.54
CA LEU A 60 8.21 -12.68 -5.64
C LEU A 60 7.33 -11.45 -5.83
N THR A 61 7.74 -10.27 -5.33
CA THR A 61 7.03 -9.00 -5.58
C THR A 61 6.95 -8.74 -7.09
N ILE A 62 8.05 -8.90 -7.83
CA ILE A 62 8.07 -8.69 -9.29
C ILE A 62 7.09 -9.67 -9.98
N GLU A 63 7.11 -10.95 -9.60
CA GLU A 63 6.20 -11.96 -10.16
C GLU A 63 4.72 -11.64 -9.89
N VAL A 64 4.40 -11.25 -8.65
CA VAL A 64 3.03 -10.90 -8.25
C VAL A 64 2.56 -9.64 -8.97
N ILE A 65 3.42 -8.63 -9.10
CA ILE A 65 3.10 -7.38 -9.81
C ILE A 65 2.84 -7.63 -11.28
N LYS A 66 3.66 -8.46 -11.94
CA LYS A 66 3.42 -8.88 -13.32
C LYS A 66 2.04 -9.54 -13.49
N ALA A 67 1.72 -10.51 -12.63
CA ALA A 67 0.45 -11.22 -12.68
C ALA A 67 -0.76 -10.31 -12.39
N LEU A 68 -0.60 -9.32 -11.50
CA LEU A 68 -1.64 -8.31 -11.23
C LEU A 68 -1.86 -7.39 -12.43
N ALA A 69 -0.79 -6.91 -13.06
CA ALA A 69 -0.85 -6.07 -14.25
C ALA A 69 -1.52 -6.80 -15.43
N GLU A 70 -1.16 -8.06 -15.67
CA GLU A 70 -1.76 -8.91 -16.71
C GLU A 70 -3.26 -9.16 -16.49
N ARG A 71 -3.72 -9.17 -15.22
CA ARG A 71 -5.14 -9.27 -14.89
C ARG A 71 -5.89 -7.94 -14.93
N GLY A 72 -5.19 -6.81 -15.12
CA GLY A 72 -5.79 -5.48 -15.14
C GLY A 72 -6.18 -4.96 -13.76
N ALA A 73 -5.38 -5.26 -12.73
CA ALA A 73 -5.58 -4.68 -11.40
C ALA A 73 -5.40 -3.15 -11.42
N GLY A 74 -6.07 -2.45 -10.51
CA GLY A 74 -6.08 -0.97 -10.49
C GLY A 74 -4.79 -0.34 -9.95
N GLY A 75 -4.02 -1.05 -9.13
CA GLY A 75 -2.72 -0.60 -8.63
C GLY A 75 -2.20 -1.43 -7.46
N ALA A 76 -0.95 -1.19 -7.05
CA ALA A 76 -0.34 -1.94 -5.94
C ALA A 76 0.62 -1.11 -5.06
N VAL A 77 0.57 -1.37 -3.76
CA VAL A 77 1.62 -0.99 -2.80
C VAL A 77 2.67 -2.11 -2.75
N CYS A 78 3.92 -1.76 -3.00
CA CYS A 78 5.06 -2.68 -2.95
C CYS A 78 5.84 -2.48 -1.64
N PHE A 79 5.65 -3.39 -0.67
CA PHE A 79 6.25 -3.23 0.65
C PHE A 79 7.72 -3.65 0.73
N ALA A 80 8.13 -4.60 -0.10
CA ALA A 80 9.47 -5.18 -0.04
C ALA A 80 10.59 -4.13 -0.17
N ALA A 81 11.62 -4.28 0.67
CA ALA A 81 12.91 -3.60 0.54
C ALA A 81 13.90 -4.49 -0.25
N GLY A 82 15.14 -4.02 -0.40
CA GLY A 82 16.20 -4.64 -1.20
C GLY A 82 16.17 -4.21 -2.66
N PHE A 83 15.76 -2.97 -2.98
CA PHE A 83 15.78 -2.44 -4.35
C PHE A 83 16.85 -1.34 -4.46
N LEU A 84 16.56 -0.22 -5.12
CA LEU A 84 17.55 0.83 -5.37
C LEU A 84 18.16 1.41 -4.08
N GLU A 85 17.46 1.35 -2.94
CA GLU A 85 17.98 1.84 -1.66
C GLU A 85 19.18 1.05 -1.13
N THR A 86 19.47 -0.13 -1.70
CA THR A 86 20.60 -0.97 -1.30
C THR A 86 21.80 -0.87 -2.25
N GLU A 87 21.79 0.07 -3.21
CA GLU A 87 22.82 0.21 -4.26
C GLU A 87 24.27 0.24 -3.73
N ALA A 88 24.49 0.76 -2.52
CA ALA A 88 25.81 0.86 -1.92
C ALA A 88 26.45 -0.50 -1.54
N TYR A 89 25.65 -1.56 -1.45
CA TYR A 89 26.10 -2.89 -0.99
C TYR A 89 25.41 -4.08 -1.66
N ASP A 90 24.50 -3.83 -2.60
CA ASP A 90 23.84 -4.85 -3.43
C ASP A 90 23.71 -4.35 -4.87
N GLU A 91 24.49 -4.96 -5.77
CA GLU A 91 24.53 -4.62 -7.20
C GLU A 91 23.24 -4.97 -7.94
N ASP A 92 22.39 -5.83 -7.38
CA ASP A 92 21.12 -6.23 -8.00
C ASP A 92 19.99 -5.21 -7.78
N GLY A 93 20.14 -4.28 -6.82
CA GLY A 93 19.06 -3.40 -6.37
C GLY A 93 18.43 -2.56 -7.49
N GLU A 94 19.27 -1.92 -8.31
CA GLU A 94 18.84 -1.11 -9.46
C GLU A 94 18.16 -1.98 -10.53
N ARG A 95 18.78 -3.12 -10.88
CA ARG A 95 18.25 -4.07 -11.88
C ARG A 95 16.87 -4.60 -11.46
N LEU A 96 16.72 -5.02 -10.20
CA LEU A 96 15.45 -5.54 -9.68
C LEU A 96 14.37 -4.45 -9.66
N GLN A 97 14.74 -3.19 -9.41
CA GLN A 97 13.76 -2.10 -9.46
C GLN A 97 13.30 -1.82 -10.90
N ALA A 98 14.23 -1.84 -11.87
CA ALA A 98 13.87 -1.75 -13.28
C ALA A 98 12.95 -2.90 -13.73
N GLU A 99 13.23 -4.14 -13.28
CA GLU A 99 12.35 -5.29 -13.52
C GLU A 99 10.98 -5.13 -12.89
N LEU A 100 10.89 -4.58 -11.67
CA LEU A 100 9.62 -4.27 -11.01
C LEU A 100 8.79 -3.26 -11.80
N VAL A 101 9.40 -2.18 -12.27
CA VAL A 101 8.72 -1.15 -13.08
C VAL A 101 8.27 -1.73 -14.43
N ALA A 102 9.12 -2.54 -15.07
CA ALA A 102 8.76 -3.22 -16.31
C ALA A 102 7.60 -4.22 -16.12
N ALA A 103 7.58 -4.95 -14.99
CA ALA A 103 6.49 -5.86 -14.64
C ALA A 103 5.16 -5.13 -14.39
N ALA A 104 5.21 -3.93 -13.79
CA ALA A 104 4.02 -3.11 -13.55
C ALA A 104 3.42 -2.55 -14.84
N GLY A 105 4.27 -2.17 -15.81
CA GLY A 105 3.82 -1.60 -17.08
C GLY A 105 3.03 -0.30 -16.86
N GLN A 106 1.75 -0.29 -17.23
CA GLN A 106 0.84 0.85 -17.03
C GLN A 106 0.06 0.79 -15.70
N MET A 107 0.11 -0.33 -14.99
CA MET A 107 -0.53 -0.43 -13.68
C MET A 107 0.28 0.39 -12.67
N PRO A 108 -0.34 1.33 -11.93
CA PRO A 108 0.39 2.18 -11.00
C PRO A 108 0.87 1.39 -9.78
N ILE A 109 2.13 1.62 -9.38
CA ILE A 109 2.72 1.08 -8.16
C ILE A 109 3.28 2.18 -7.26
N ILE A 110 3.00 2.04 -5.97
CA ILE A 110 3.61 2.87 -4.91
C ILE A 110 4.75 2.07 -4.27
N GLY A 111 5.89 2.71 -4.07
CA GLY A 111 7.10 2.10 -3.54
C GLY A 111 8.14 1.80 -4.63
N PRO A 112 8.91 0.69 -4.51
CA PRO A 112 8.92 -0.26 -3.40
C PRO A 112 9.46 0.36 -2.10
N ASN A 113 9.73 -0.47 -1.08
CA ASN A 113 10.27 -0.03 0.20
C ASN A 113 9.38 1.05 0.88
N CYS A 114 8.09 0.78 0.94
CA CYS A 114 7.12 1.66 1.59
C CYS A 114 6.08 0.89 2.39
N TYR A 115 5.57 1.50 3.45
CA TYR A 115 4.42 0.96 4.17
C TYR A 115 3.12 1.09 3.36
N GLY A 116 3.00 2.11 2.50
CA GLY A 116 1.87 2.27 1.60
C GLY A 116 0.90 3.36 2.03
N LEU A 117 -0.38 3.00 2.14
CA LEU A 117 -1.50 3.95 2.25
C LEU A 117 -2.42 3.60 3.42
N ILE A 118 -2.80 4.63 4.16
CA ILE A 118 -3.96 4.62 5.05
C ILE A 118 -4.99 5.62 4.51
N ASN A 119 -6.15 5.10 4.09
CA ASN A 119 -7.32 5.91 3.78
C ASN A 119 -8.26 5.91 4.99
N TYR A 120 -8.25 6.98 5.78
CA TYR A 120 -9.14 7.14 6.95
C TYR A 120 -10.56 7.55 6.55
N ALA A 121 -10.79 7.97 5.31
CA ALA A 121 -12.11 8.34 4.83
C ALA A 121 -12.96 7.09 4.50
N ASP A 122 -12.39 6.15 3.76
CA ASP A 122 -13.06 4.91 3.33
C ASP A 122 -12.69 3.68 4.17
N GLY A 123 -11.64 3.79 4.98
CA GLY A 123 -11.11 2.74 5.83
C GLY A 123 -10.32 1.66 5.09
N ALA A 124 -9.95 1.91 3.84
CA ALA A 124 -9.06 1.05 3.06
C ALA A 124 -7.61 1.24 3.53
N LEU A 125 -7.06 0.24 4.24
CA LEU A 125 -5.72 0.32 4.82
C LEU A 125 -4.80 -0.69 4.15
N LEU A 126 -3.97 -0.22 3.22
CA LEU A 126 -2.84 -0.96 2.64
C LEU A 126 -1.59 -0.64 3.44
N TRP A 127 -1.62 -1.01 4.73
CA TRP A 127 -0.64 -0.62 5.74
C TRP A 127 -0.25 -1.82 6.65
N PRO A 128 1.05 -2.20 6.71
CA PRO A 128 1.49 -3.46 7.30
C PRO A 128 1.70 -3.47 8.81
N ASP A 129 1.29 -2.42 9.51
CA ASP A 129 1.64 -2.21 10.93
C ASP A 129 0.48 -1.60 11.73
N GLN A 130 0.68 -1.39 13.02
CA GLN A 130 -0.22 -0.59 13.84
C GLN A 130 -0.15 0.90 13.44
N HIS A 131 -1.25 1.60 13.68
CA HIS A 131 -1.34 3.05 13.56
C HIS A 131 -2.29 3.59 14.64
N GLY A 132 -2.14 4.86 14.98
CA GLY A 132 -2.94 5.53 16.02
C GLY A 132 -4.11 6.36 15.47
N GLY A 133 -4.24 6.48 14.15
CA GLY A 133 -5.27 7.28 13.52
C GLY A 133 -6.69 6.72 13.65
N ILE A 134 -7.66 7.60 13.44
CA ILE A 134 -9.10 7.35 13.63
C ILE A 134 -9.80 7.61 12.30
N ARG A 135 -10.78 6.77 11.95
CA ARG A 135 -11.62 6.97 10.77
C ARG A 135 -12.27 8.35 10.81
N LEU A 136 -12.38 9.00 9.65
CA LEU A 136 -13.22 10.19 9.55
C LEU A 136 -14.68 9.82 9.82
N ALA A 137 -15.37 10.73 10.53
CA ALA A 137 -16.82 10.65 10.66
C ALA A 137 -17.48 10.86 9.28
N GLU A 138 -18.75 10.48 9.17
CA GLU A 138 -19.55 10.74 7.96
C GLU A 138 -19.56 12.24 7.64
N GLY A 139 -19.28 12.60 6.37
CA GLY A 139 -19.11 13.98 5.93
C GLY A 139 -17.85 14.69 6.48
N GLY A 140 -17.02 13.98 7.24
CA GLY A 140 -15.78 14.50 7.80
C GLY A 140 -14.73 14.78 6.72
N LYS A 141 -13.86 15.74 7.03
CA LYS A 141 -12.74 16.14 6.18
C LYS A 141 -11.45 16.16 7.00
N GLY A 142 -10.31 16.04 6.33
CA GLY A 142 -9.00 16.02 6.99
C GLY A 142 -7.87 16.37 6.05
N VAL A 143 -6.67 16.51 6.61
CA VAL A 143 -5.47 16.73 5.82
C VAL A 143 -5.03 15.42 5.17
N ALA A 144 -4.44 15.50 3.99
CA ALA A 144 -3.69 14.40 3.40
C ALA A 144 -2.20 14.61 3.64
N ILE A 145 -1.49 13.56 4.05
CA ILE A 145 -0.06 13.60 4.36
C ILE A 145 0.63 12.60 3.45
N ILE A 146 1.57 13.08 2.65
CA ILE A 146 2.36 12.24 1.75
C ILE A 146 3.81 12.42 2.14
N THR A 147 4.51 11.31 2.38
CA THR A 147 5.91 11.36 2.73
C THR A 147 6.74 10.28 2.06
N GLN A 148 8.01 10.53 1.82
CA GLN A 148 8.92 9.49 1.36
C GLN A 148 9.15 8.42 2.44
N SER A 149 9.26 8.82 3.72
CA SER A 149 9.71 7.95 4.81
C SER A 149 8.58 7.26 5.55
N SER A 150 8.56 5.93 5.53
CA SER A 150 7.56 5.14 6.28
C SER A 150 7.73 5.26 7.80
N ASN A 151 8.96 5.47 8.28
CA ASN A 151 9.22 5.64 9.71
C ASN A 151 8.68 6.99 10.22
N ILE A 152 8.81 8.06 9.44
CA ILE A 152 8.20 9.35 9.81
C ILE A 152 6.68 9.21 9.80
N ALA A 153 6.14 8.59 8.76
CA ALA A 153 4.71 8.39 8.59
C ALA A 153 4.09 7.61 9.77
N ILE A 154 4.66 6.47 10.17
CA ILE A 154 4.12 5.70 11.30
C ILE A 154 4.13 6.52 12.61
N ASN A 155 5.20 7.26 12.87
CA ASN A 155 5.28 8.12 14.06
C ASN A 155 4.22 9.24 14.04
N MET A 156 3.92 9.80 12.85
CA MET A 156 2.84 10.78 12.69
C MET A 156 1.47 10.13 12.94
N THR A 157 1.23 8.91 12.48
CA THR A 157 -0.06 8.23 12.74
C THR A 157 -0.34 7.97 14.22
N MET A 158 0.70 7.90 15.06
CA MET A 158 0.57 7.62 16.48
C MET A 158 0.28 8.88 17.32
N GLN A 159 0.33 10.06 16.71
CA GLN A 159 0.05 11.32 17.40
C GLN A 159 -1.45 11.47 17.66
N LYS A 160 -1.82 11.67 18.92
CA LYS A 160 -3.20 11.97 19.34
C LYS A 160 -3.51 13.47 19.39
N ARG A 161 -2.51 14.30 19.10
CA ARG A 161 -2.60 15.76 19.06
C ARG A 161 -2.36 16.20 17.63
N GLY A 162 -3.42 16.49 16.89
CA GLY A 162 -3.33 16.86 15.50
C GLY A 162 -4.69 17.14 14.87
N LEU A 163 -4.66 17.66 13.64
CA LEU A 163 -5.84 17.79 12.80
C LEU A 163 -6.33 16.39 12.37
N PRO A 164 -7.62 16.23 12.02
CA PRO A 164 -8.08 15.01 11.36
C PRO A 164 -7.27 14.72 10.10
N ILE A 165 -6.88 13.47 9.91
CA ILE A 165 -6.14 13.00 8.73
C ILE A 165 -7.13 12.23 7.86
N ALA A 166 -7.26 12.62 6.59
CA ALA A 166 -8.06 11.91 5.60
C ALA A 166 -7.24 10.78 4.96
N PHE A 167 -6.00 11.08 4.58
CA PHE A 167 -5.10 10.15 3.92
C PHE A 167 -3.69 10.28 4.46
N LEU A 168 -3.00 9.16 4.60
CA LEU A 168 -1.57 9.12 4.86
C LEU A 168 -0.92 8.13 3.90
N MET A 169 0.06 8.59 3.12
CA MET A 169 0.71 7.78 2.08
C MET A 169 2.22 7.86 2.18
N THR A 170 2.90 6.75 1.88
CA THR A 170 4.35 6.67 1.84
C THR A 170 4.84 6.23 0.48
N ALA A 171 5.77 7.01 -0.10
CA ALA A 171 6.20 6.82 -1.47
C ALA A 171 7.39 5.85 -1.62
N GLY A 172 8.17 5.65 -0.54
CA GLY A 172 9.34 4.78 -0.56
C GLY A 172 10.35 5.21 -1.62
N ASN A 173 10.77 4.28 -2.47
CA ASN A 173 11.74 4.55 -3.52
C ASN A 173 11.19 5.37 -4.71
N GLN A 174 9.88 5.55 -4.83
CA GLN A 174 9.24 6.26 -5.95
C GLN A 174 9.64 5.68 -7.32
N ALA A 175 9.67 4.35 -7.44
CA ALA A 175 10.16 3.70 -8.66
C ALA A 175 9.31 4.00 -9.90
N GLN A 176 8.01 4.22 -9.71
CA GLN A 176 7.08 4.58 -10.79
C GLN A 176 6.24 5.79 -10.38
N THR A 177 5.41 5.66 -9.35
CA THR A 177 4.57 6.75 -8.85
C THR A 177 5.34 7.58 -7.82
N GLY A 178 5.52 8.87 -8.15
CA GLY A 178 6.20 9.84 -7.28
C GLY A 178 5.24 10.67 -6.42
N LEU A 179 5.80 11.46 -5.50
CA LEU A 179 5.03 12.31 -4.57
C LEU A 179 4.05 13.25 -5.29
N SER A 180 4.43 13.81 -6.44
CA SER A 180 3.59 14.74 -7.22
C SER A 180 2.32 14.06 -7.77
N GLU A 181 2.45 12.86 -8.32
CA GLU A 181 1.32 12.09 -8.85
C GLU A 181 0.38 11.67 -7.73
N MET A 182 0.92 11.23 -6.59
CA MET A 182 0.13 10.93 -5.39
C MET A 182 -0.63 12.18 -4.89
N ALA A 183 0.03 13.35 -4.90
CA ALA A 183 -0.59 14.60 -4.48
C ALA A 183 -1.74 15.01 -5.41
N LEU A 184 -1.56 14.87 -6.73
CA LEU A 184 -2.60 15.15 -7.71
C LEU A 184 -3.80 14.22 -7.55
N GLY A 185 -3.57 12.92 -7.28
CA GLY A 185 -4.67 11.98 -7.03
C GLY A 185 -5.48 12.30 -5.77
N LEU A 186 -4.86 12.94 -4.77
CA LEU A 186 -5.53 13.28 -3.50
C LEU A 186 -6.14 14.67 -3.48
N ILE A 187 -5.61 15.64 -4.23
CA ILE A 187 -6.10 17.03 -4.20
C ILE A 187 -7.51 17.16 -4.78
N GLU A 188 -7.93 16.21 -5.62
CA GLU A 188 -9.26 16.18 -6.22
C GLU A 188 -10.33 15.61 -5.28
N ASP A 189 -9.95 14.97 -4.18
CA ASP A 189 -10.90 14.45 -3.20
C ASP A 189 -11.39 15.58 -2.28
N GLU A 190 -12.69 15.90 -2.34
CA GLU A 190 -13.31 16.98 -1.56
C GLU A 190 -13.18 16.81 -0.03
N ARG A 191 -12.81 15.61 0.43
CA ARG A 191 -12.57 15.29 1.85
C ARG A 191 -11.17 15.73 2.29
N VAL A 192 -10.28 16.03 1.35
CA VAL A 192 -8.94 16.58 1.61
C VAL A 192 -9.02 18.10 1.75
N THR A 193 -8.59 18.62 2.90
CA THR A 193 -8.60 20.08 3.18
C THR A 193 -7.27 20.75 2.89
N SER A 194 -6.18 19.98 2.96
CA SER A 194 -4.81 20.45 2.71
C SER A 194 -3.89 19.26 2.47
N LEU A 195 -2.78 19.50 1.77
CA LEU A 195 -1.72 18.52 1.52
C LEU A 195 -0.47 18.89 2.30
N GLY A 196 0.01 17.96 3.13
CA GLY A 196 1.33 17.99 3.74
C GLY A 196 2.28 17.08 2.96
N LEU A 197 3.44 17.61 2.58
CA LEU A 197 4.49 16.88 1.86
C LEU A 197 5.78 16.84 2.68
N HIS A 198 6.39 15.66 2.79
CA HIS A 198 7.71 15.45 3.39
C HIS A 198 8.58 14.48 2.59
#